data_AF-A0A6B3GZT2-F1
#
_entry.id   AF-A0A6B3GZT2-F1
#
_cell.length_a   1.000
_cell.length_b   1.000
_cell.length_c   1.000
_cell.angle_alpha   90.00
_cell.angle_beta   90.00
_cell.angle_gamma   90.00
#
_symmetry.space_group_name_H-M   'P 1'
#
loop_
_entity.id
_entity.type
_entity.pdbx_description
1 polymer ?
#
loop_
_entity_poly.entity_id
_entity_poly.type
_entity_poly.pdbx_seq_one_letter_code
_entity_poly.pdbx_strand_id
1 'polypeptide(L)' 'AGHQLVQELLSDISVDVEAARLLTWRVADLVDRGQEFATAASQAKLYASEAAVRCANNAIQVFGGYGYI' A
#
# COMPACT_ATOMS: atom_id res chain seq x y z
N ALA A 1 2.01 26.35 10.18
CA ALA A 1 1.38 25.05 9.92
C ALA A 1 0.66 25.12 8.57
N GLY A 2 1.21 24.53 7.53
CA GLY A 2 0.60 24.55 6.19
C GLY A 2 0.39 23.12 5.70
N HIS A 3 -0.76 22.85 5.08
CA HIS A 3 -1.08 21.61 4.36
C HIS A 3 -1.12 20.31 5.19
N GLN A 4 -1.58 20.36 6.44
CA GLN A 4 -1.73 19.17 7.31
C GLN A 4 -2.54 18.05 6.65
N LEU A 5 -3.62 18.38 5.92
CA LEU A 5 -4.43 17.38 5.22
C LEU A 5 -3.68 16.71 4.04
N VAL A 6 -2.77 17.43 3.37
CA VAL A 6 -1.91 16.83 2.35
C VAL A 6 -0.90 15.90 3.00
N GLN A 7 -0.35 16.29 4.15
CA GLN A 7 0.57 15.44 4.92
C GLN A 7 -0.12 14.16 5.41
N GLU A 8 -1.38 14.23 5.80
CA GLU A 8 -2.21 13.07 6.16
C GLU A 8 -2.34 12.09 4.99
N LEU A 9 -2.72 12.57 3.79
CA LEU A 9 -2.82 11.73 2.59
C LEU A 9 -1.48 11.03 2.25
N LEU A 10 -0.36 11.75 2.37
CA LEU A 10 0.98 11.19 2.13
C LEU A 10 1.39 10.18 3.22
N SER A 11 1.02 10.44 4.47
CA SER A 11 1.24 9.52 5.58
C SER A 11 0.49 8.21 5.36
N ASP A 12 -0.78 8.28 4.96
CA ASP A 12 -1.59 7.09 4.65
C ASP A 12 -0.98 6.28 3.52
N ILE A 13 -0.55 6.94 2.42
CA ILE A 13 0.17 6.28 1.32
C ILE A 13 1.41 5.55 1.85
N SER A 14 2.21 6.21 2.68
CA SER A 14 3.45 5.63 3.23
C SER A 14 3.16 4.38 4.07
N VAL A 15 2.14 4.43 4.92
CA VAL A 15 1.76 3.28 5.76
C VAL A 15 1.26 2.12 4.90
N ASP A 16 0.43 2.40 3.89
CA ASP A 16 -0.13 1.38 3.01
C ASP A 16 0.95 0.68 2.18
N VAL A 17 1.92 1.44 1.66
CA VAL A 17 3.05 0.87 0.90
C VAL A 17 3.90 -0.03 1.79
N GLU A 18 4.22 0.40 3.01
CA GLU A 18 5.06 -0.40 3.92
C GLU A 18 4.32 -1.64 4.44
N ALA A 19 3.02 -1.54 4.73
CA ALA A 19 2.21 -2.70 5.09
C ALA A 19 2.14 -3.72 3.94
N ALA A 20 1.89 -3.27 2.71
CA ALA A 20 1.89 -4.13 1.53
C ALA A 20 3.26 -4.80 1.32
N ARG A 21 4.35 -4.03 1.44
CA ARG A 21 5.73 -4.53 1.35
C ARG A 21 5.97 -5.63 2.39
N LEU A 22 5.71 -5.37 3.67
CA LEU A 22 5.95 -6.33 4.74
C LEU A 22 5.15 -7.62 4.56
N LEU A 23 3.90 -7.54 4.10
CA LEU A 23 3.10 -8.72 3.78
C LEU A 23 3.72 -9.53 2.63
N THR A 24 4.17 -8.88 1.56
CA THR A 24 4.84 -9.55 0.43
C THR A 24 6.15 -10.20 0.86
N TRP A 25 6.98 -9.50 1.66
CA TRP A 25 8.25 -10.03 2.14
C TRP A 25 8.07 -11.20 3.11
N ARG A 26 7.02 -11.18 3.93
CA ARG A 26 6.64 -12.34 4.74
C ARG A 26 6.33 -13.57 3.89
N VAL A 27 5.63 -13.38 2.77
CA VAL A 27 5.34 -14.48 1.84
C VAL A 27 6.63 -15.02 1.21
N ALA A 28 7.56 -14.13 0.83
CA ALA A 28 8.87 -14.53 0.32
C ALA A 28 9.65 -15.35 1.36
N ASP A 29 9.72 -14.93 2.62
CA ASP A 29 10.38 -15.70 3.70
C ASP A 29 9.78 -17.10 3.86
N LEU A 30 8.44 -17.23 3.82
CA LEU A 30 7.78 -18.53 3.91
C LEU A 30 8.14 -19.44 2.71
N VAL A 31 8.20 -18.88 1.50
CA VAL A 31 8.60 -19.61 0.28
C VAL A 31 10.04 -20.10 0.40
N ASP A 32 10.97 -19.23 0.79
CA ASP A 32 12.40 -19.56 0.92
C ASP A 32 12.66 -20.65 1.95
N ARG A 33 11.83 -20.69 3.01
CA ARG A 33 11.89 -21.70 4.07
C ARG A 33 11.11 -22.98 3.76
N GLY A 34 10.48 -23.09 2.59
CA GLY A 34 9.66 -24.23 2.20
C GLY A 34 8.42 -24.43 3.09
N GLN A 35 7.93 -23.36 3.71
CA GLN A 35 6.75 -23.38 4.58
C GLN A 35 5.46 -23.13 3.78
N GLU A 36 4.32 -23.50 4.34
CA GLU A 36 3.02 -23.23 3.73
C GLU A 36 2.78 -21.71 3.63
N PHE A 37 2.51 -21.22 2.42
CA PHE A 37 2.39 -19.78 2.15
C PHE A 37 1.10 -19.37 1.44
N ALA A 38 0.25 -20.32 1.01
CA ALA A 38 -0.89 -20.04 0.12
C ALA A 38 -1.87 -18.99 0.68
N THR A 39 -2.23 -19.11 1.95
CA THR A 39 -3.11 -18.14 2.63
C THR A 39 -2.42 -16.79 2.80
N ALA A 40 -1.15 -16.78 3.23
CA ALA A 40 -0.37 -15.55 3.39
C ALA A 40 -0.22 -14.80 2.06
N ALA A 41 0.01 -15.53 0.96
CA ALA A 41 0.07 -14.97 -0.39
C ALA A 41 -1.26 -14.35 -0.83
N SER A 42 -2.38 -15.02 -0.53
CA SER A 42 -3.72 -14.52 -0.84
C SER A 42 -4.03 -13.23 -0.07
N GLN A 43 -3.67 -13.18 1.22
CA GLN A 43 -3.80 -11.99 2.06
C GLN A 43 -2.91 -10.84 1.57
N ALA A 44 -1.64 -11.12 1.27
CA ALA A 44 -0.71 -10.14 0.74
C ALA A 44 -1.19 -9.55 -0.59
N LYS A 45 -1.67 -10.40 -1.52
CA LYS A 45 -2.24 -9.94 -2.80
C LYS A 45 -3.45 -9.04 -2.57
N LEU A 46 -4.38 -9.45 -1.72
CA LEU A 46 -5.60 -8.68 -1.46
C LEU A 46 -5.25 -7.31 -0.89
N TYR A 47 -4.43 -7.27 0.16
CA TYR A 47 -4.04 -6.02 0.77
C TYR A 47 -3.29 -5.12 -0.21
N ALA A 48 -2.28 -5.65 -0.90
CA ALA A 48 -1.45 -4.87 -1.82
C ALA A 48 -2.26 -4.27 -2.97
N SER A 49 -3.23 -5.00 -3.53
CA SER A 49 -4.06 -4.46 -4.62
C SER A 49 -4.98 -3.34 -4.13
N GLU A 50 -5.63 -3.51 -2.98
CA GLU A 50 -6.51 -2.48 -2.43
C GLU A 50 -5.72 -1.25 -1.95
N ALA A 51 -4.56 -1.47 -1.33
CA ALA A 51 -3.63 -0.42 -0.92
C ALA A 51 -3.15 0.41 -2.12
N ALA A 52 -2.81 -0.25 -3.24
CA ALA A 52 -2.42 0.45 -4.46
C ALA A 52 -3.52 1.38 -4.99
N VAL A 53 -4.79 0.94 -4.97
CA VAL A 53 -5.94 1.77 -5.36
C VAL A 53 -6.12 2.95 -4.40
N ARG A 54 -6.06 2.73 -3.08
CA ARG A 54 -6.12 3.82 -2.09
C ARG A 54 -5.00 4.83 -2.29
N CYS A 55 -3.77 4.35 -2.49
CA CYS A 55 -2.61 5.21 -2.71
C CYS A 55 -2.75 6.07 -3.96
N ALA A 56 -3.23 5.49 -5.06
CA ALA A 56 -3.47 6.22 -6.30
C ALA A 56 -4.55 7.30 -6.12
N ASN A 57 -5.66 6.97 -5.44
CA ASN A 57 -6.72 7.93 -5.17
C ASN A 57 -6.24 9.09 -4.27
N ASN A 58 -5.48 8.78 -3.21
CA ASN A 58 -4.89 9.80 -2.35
C ASN A 58 -3.90 10.69 -3.13
N ALA A 59 -3.10 10.10 -4.01
CA ALA A 59 -2.17 10.87 -4.86
C ALA A 59 -2.94 11.82 -5.78
N ILE A 60 -4.00 11.36 -6.47
CA ILE A 60 -4.87 12.22 -7.28
C ILE A 60 -5.40 13.39 -6.44
N GLN A 61 -5.85 13.12 -5.22
CA GLN A 61 -6.36 14.16 -4.33
C GLN A 61 -5.29 15.18 -3.90
N VAL A 62 -4.03 14.78 -3.75
CA VAL A 62 -2.90 15.69 -3.50
C VAL A 62 -2.69 16.66 -4.68
N PHE A 63 -2.84 16.18 -5.92
CA PHE A 63 -2.73 17.03 -7.12
C PHE A 63 -4.00 17.87 -7.40
N GLY A 64 -5.10 17.62 -6.70
CA GLY A 64 -6.37 18.33 -6.91
C GLY A 64 -6.88 18.16 -8.34
N GLY A 65 -7.33 19.25 -8.97
CA GLY A 65 -7.84 19.21 -10.35
C GLY A 65 -6.82 18.71 -11.38
N TYR A 66 -5.51 18.91 -11.13
CA TYR A 66 -4.45 18.38 -11.98
C TYR A 66 -4.30 16.86 -11.89
N GLY A 67 -4.85 16.20 -10.87
CA GLY A 67 -4.80 14.74 -10.76
C GLY A 67 -5.72 14.01 -11.74
N TYR A 68 -6.59 14.72 -12.47
CA TYR A 68 -7.58 14.17 -13.41
C TYR A 68 -7.26 14.41 -14.89
N ILE A 69 -6.22 15.19 -15.19
CA ILE A 69 -5.78 15.61 -16.53
C ILE A 69 -4.35 15.15 -16.79
#